data_AF-A0A9E0PNQ1-F1
#
_entry.id   AF-A0A9E0PNQ1-F1
#
_cell.length_a   1.000
_cell.length_b   1.000
_cell.length_c   1.000
_cell.angle_alpha   90.00
_cell.angle_beta   90.00
_cell.angle_gamma   90.00
#
_symmetry.space_group_name_H-M   'P 1'
#
loop_
_entity.id
_entity.type
_entity.pdbx_description
1 polymer ?
#
loop_
_entity_poly.entity_id
_entity_poly.type
_entity_poly.pdbx_seq_one_letter_code
_entity_poly.pdbx_strand_id
1 'polypeptide(L)'
;MGTKKATSSPLPIAAMFVISIISALVVAGSFEVIKVWPLPVSVVPMFGWKGGLVWGLVVGAVSGLVIGFLTDDTNFDDQQAI
;
A
#
# COMPACT_ATOMS: atom_id res chain seq x y z
N MET A 1 11.95 16.46 34.31
CA MET A 1 12.47 16.71 32.95
C MET A 1 12.78 15.35 32.32
N GLY A 2 11.76 14.66 31.84
CA GLY A 2 11.90 13.34 31.22
C GLY A 2 12.10 13.53 29.73
N THR A 3 13.28 13.21 29.24
CA THR A 3 13.57 13.14 27.80
C THR A 3 12.80 11.95 27.22
N LYS A 4 11.53 12.16 26.85
CA LYS A 4 10.83 11.24 25.96
C LYS A 4 11.51 11.35 24.61
N LYS A 5 12.50 10.48 24.39
CA LYS A 5 13.05 10.20 23.07
C LYS A 5 11.86 9.68 22.25
N ALA A 6 11.26 10.56 21.45
CA ALA A 6 10.25 10.19 20.48
C ALA A 6 10.94 9.25 19.49
N THR A 7 10.80 7.95 19.72
CA THR A 7 11.04 6.93 18.72
C THR A 7 9.91 7.10 17.71
N SER A 8 10.06 8.08 16.81
CA SER A 8 9.05 8.45 15.81
C SER A 8 8.94 7.35 14.75
N SER A 9 8.13 6.36 15.13
CA SER A 9 7.33 5.40 14.36
C SER A 9 7.98 4.50 13.29
N PRO A 10 8.17 3.20 13.59
CA PRO A 10 8.26 2.14 12.58
C PRO A 10 6.91 1.80 11.93
N LEU A 11 5.80 2.39 12.40
CA LEU A 11 4.43 1.99 12.01
C LEU A 11 4.09 2.31 10.54
N PRO A 12 4.36 3.52 9.99
CA PRO A 12 4.05 3.80 8.58
C PRO A 12 4.90 2.97 7.62
N ILE A 13 6.16 2.73 7.98
CA ILE A 13 7.08 1.91 7.18
C ILE A 13 6.64 0.44 7.22
N ALA A 14 6.24 -0.09 8.38
CA ALA A 14 5.69 -1.43 8.50
C ALA A 14 4.38 -1.59 7.69
N ALA A 15 3.48 -0.61 7.78
CA ALA A 15 2.24 -0.57 7.01
C ALA A 15 2.50 -0.53 5.49
N MET A 16 3.49 0.25 5.03
CA MET A 16 3.93 0.25 3.63
C MET A 16 4.32 -1.16 3.16
N PHE A 17 5.16 -1.87 3.94
CA PHE A 17 5.61 -3.21 3.55
C PHE A 17 4.48 -4.25 3.55
N VAL A 18 3.61 -4.24 4.56
CA VAL A 18 2.51 -5.21 4.64
C VAL A 18 1.48 -4.97 3.53
N ILE A 19 1.06 -3.72 3.33
CA ILE A 19 0.04 -3.38 2.34
C ILE A 19 0.59 -3.52 0.91
N SER A 20 1.88 -3.23 0.67
CA SER A 20 2.50 -3.47 -0.63
C SER A 20 2.50 -4.94 -1.05
N ILE A 21 2.83 -5.86 -0.14
CA ILE A 21 2.82 -7.31 -0.42
C ILE A 21 1.40 -7.80 -0.71
N ILE A 22 0.42 -7.38 0.10
CA ILE A 22 -0.99 -7.78 -0.08
C ILE A 22 -1.52 -7.24 -1.42
N SER A 23 -1.29 -5.96 -1.71
CA SER A 23 -1.70 -5.33 -2.95
C SER A 23 -1.06 -5.98 -4.18
N ALA A 24 0.23 -6.36 -4.10
CA ALA A 24 0.91 -7.09 -5.18
C ALA A 24 0.19 -8.39 -5.52
N LEU A 25 -0.20 -9.18 -4.52
CA LEU A 25 -0.91 -10.45 -4.73
C LEU A 25 -2.32 -10.22 -5.29
N VAL A 26 -3.05 -9.24 -4.77
CA VAL A 26 -4.42 -8.92 -5.23
C VAL A 26 -4.41 -8.45 -6.68
N VAL A 27 -3.52 -7.53 -7.03
CA VAL A 27 -3.43 -6.97 -8.38
C VAL A 27 -2.91 -8.03 -9.35
N ALA A 28 -1.88 -8.82 -9.00
CA ALA A 28 -1.42 -9.94 -9.83
C ALA A 28 -2.49 -10.99 -10.08
N GLY A 29 -3.23 -11.40 -9.03
CA GLY A 29 -4.38 -12.28 -9.16
C GLY A 29 -5.47 -11.72 -10.05
N SER A 30 -5.76 -10.43 -9.93
CA SER A 30 -6.76 -9.73 -10.75
C SER A 30 -6.39 -9.78 -12.24
N PHE A 31 -5.12 -9.60 -12.59
CA PHE A 31 -4.65 -9.69 -13.97
C PHE A 31 -4.72 -11.11 -14.55
N GLU A 32 -4.61 -12.17 -13.74
CA GLU A 32 -4.82 -13.55 -14.23
C GLU A 32 -6.29 -13.88 -14.43
N VAL A 33 -7.17 -13.37 -13.58
CA VAL A 33 -8.63 -13.55 -13.75
C VAL A 33 -9.14 -12.76 -14.96
N ILE A 34 -8.62 -11.55 -15.20
CA ILE A 34 -9.02 -10.72 -16.35
C ILE A 34 -8.76 -11.42 -17.68
N LYS A 35 -7.72 -12.25 -17.80
CA LYS A 35 -7.41 -12.99 -19.04
C LYS A 35 -8.48 -14.00 -19.44
N VAL A 36 -9.20 -14.57 -18.47
CA VAL A 36 -10.26 -15.56 -18.73
C VAL A 36 -11.63 -14.91 -18.85
N TRP A 37 -11.72 -13.59 -18.65
CA TRP A 37 -12.94 -12.83 -18.82
C TRP A 37 -13.12 -12.43 -20.29
N PRO A 38 -14.34 -12.46 -20.85
CA PRO A 38 -14.60 -12.05 -22.22
C PRO A 38 -14.37 -10.54 -22.37
N LEU A 39 -13.14 -10.18 -22.74
CA LEU A 39 -12.74 -8.82 -23.05
C LEU A 39 -13.06 -8.52 -24.52
N PRO A 40 -13.43 -7.27 -24.86
CA PRO A 40 -13.47 -6.83 -26.24
C PRO A 40 -12.10 -7.07 -26.89
N VAL A 41 -12.07 -7.51 -28.15
CA VAL A 41 -10.84 -7.88 -28.89
C VAL A 41 -9.77 -6.77 -28.92
N SER A 42 -10.19 -5.51 -28.68
CA SER A 42 -9.31 -4.34 -28.58
C SER A 42 -8.55 -4.23 -27.26
N VAL A 43 -8.90 -5.00 -26.22
CA VAL A 43 -8.28 -4.95 -24.90
C VAL A 43 -7.41 -6.19 -24.73
N VAL A 44 -6.18 -6.13 -25.25
CA VAL A 44 -5.16 -7.12 -24.94
C VAL A 44 -4.76 -6.92 -23.48
N PRO A 45 -4.79 -7.94 -22.61
CA PRO A 45 -4.25 -7.86 -21.25
C PRO A 45 -2.76 -7.48 -21.33
N MET A 46 -2.46 -6.19 -21.17
CA MET A 46 -1.11 -5.63 -21.37
C MET A 46 -0.13 -6.11 -20.30
N PHE A 47 -0.67 -6.50 -19.14
CA PHE A 47 0.08 -6.95 -17.97
C PHE A 47 -0.44 -8.31 -17.53
N GLY A 48 0.41 -9.34 -17.63
CA GLY A 48 0.18 -10.62 -16.93
C GLY A 48 0.57 -10.51 -15.45
N TRP A 49 0.67 -11.65 -14.75
CA TRP A 49 1.10 -11.73 -13.35
C TRP A 49 2.25 -10.79 -12.97
N LYS A 50 3.31 -10.73 -13.81
CA LYS A 50 4.49 -9.88 -13.56
C LYS A 50 4.14 -8.39 -13.50
N GLY A 51 3.31 -7.90 -14.42
CA GLY A 51 2.90 -6.49 -14.41
C GLY A 51 1.98 -6.18 -13.25
N GLY A 52 1.11 -7.14 -12.89
CA GLY A 52 0.27 -7.02 -11.70
C GLY A 52 1.05 -6.98 -10.39
N LEU A 53 2.11 -7.78 -10.27
CA LEU A 53 3.00 -7.75 -9.10
C LEU A 53 3.70 -6.39 -8.96
N VAL A 54 4.32 -5.90 -10.04
CA VAL A 54 5.04 -4.62 -9.99
C VAL A 54 4.09 -3.47 -9.69
N TRP A 55 2.92 -3.44 -10.35
CA TRP A 55 1.97 -2.36 -10.12
C TRP A 55 1.31 -2.43 -8.74
N GLY A 56 0.95 -3.64 -8.29
CA GLY A 56 0.40 -3.84 -6.95
C GLY A 56 1.39 -3.50 -5.84
N LEU A 57 2.69 -3.76 -6.02
CA LEU A 57 3.73 -3.30 -5.08
C LEU A 57 3.77 -1.77 -4.97
N VAL A 58 3.75 -1.06 -6.10
CA VAL A 58 3.80 0.41 -6.12
C VAL A 58 2.56 1.00 -5.47
N VAL A 59 1.37 0.58 -5.91
CA VAL A 59 0.09 1.08 -5.37
C VAL A 59 -0.03 0.77 -3.89
N GLY A 60 0.31 -0.46 -3.49
CA GLY A 60 0.21 -0.89 -2.09
C GLY A 60 1.22 -0.21 -1.18
N ALA A 61 2.42 0.11 -1.67
CA ALA A 61 3.41 0.87 -0.90
C ALA A 61 2.90 2.30 -0.64
N VAL A 62 2.38 2.98 -1.66
CA VAL A 62 1.83 4.32 -1.52
C VAL A 62 0.62 4.32 -0.59
N SER A 63 -0.34 3.40 -0.78
CA SER A 63 -1.50 3.31 0.10
C SER A 63 -1.12 2.92 1.53
N GLY A 64 -0.16 2.02 1.71
CA GLY A 64 0.33 1.61 3.01
C GLY A 64 1.04 2.73 3.76
N LEU A 65 1.78 3.59 3.06
CA LEU A 65 2.34 4.82 3.64
C LEU A 65 1.23 5.78 4.08
N VAL A 66 0.21 6.00 3.24
CA VAL A 66 -0.90 6.90 3.58
C VAL A 66 -1.68 6.38 4.78
N ILE A 67 -2.09 5.10 4.79
CA ILE A 67 -2.80 4.49 5.91
C ILE A 67 -1.94 4.52 7.16
N GLY A 68 -0.67 4.15 7.02
CA GLY A 68 0.30 4.14 8.10
C GLY A 68 0.48 5.52 8.73
N PHE A 69 0.53 6.57 7.92
CA PHE A 69 0.61 7.96 8.39
C PHE A 69 -0.70 8.44 9.03
N LEU A 70 -1.86 8.13 8.44
CA LEU A 70 -3.17 8.52 8.97
C LEU A 70 -3.53 7.80 10.29
N THR A 71 -2.99 6.60 10.51
CA THR A 71 -3.22 5.81 11.72
C THR A 71 -2.15 6.05 12.79
N ASP A 72 -1.10 6.81 12.45
CA ASP A 72 -0.03 7.11 13.38
C ASP A 72 -0.41 8.32 14.23
N ASP A 73 -0.96 8.04 15.42
CA ASP A 73 -1.38 9.04 16.40
C ASP A 73 -0.24 9.97 16.86
N THR A 74 1.04 9.57 16.70
CA THR A 74 2.19 10.38 17.09
C THR A 74 2.37 11.66 16.26
N ASN A 75 1.76 11.74 15.07
CA ASN A 75 1.79 12.96 14.25
C ASN A 75 0.67 13.95 14.63
N PHE A 76 -0.25 13.58 15.54
CA PHE A 76 -1.40 14.39 15.94
C PHE A 76 -1.31 14.92 17.38
N ASP A 77 -0.28 14.53 18.14
CA ASP A 77 -0.10 14.89 19.55
C ASP A 77 0.20 16.40 19.80
N ASP A 78 0.53 17.17 18.77
CA ASP A 78 0.82 18.62 18.90
C ASP A 78 -0.44 19.52 18.92
N GLN A 79 -1.65 18.98 18.74
CA GLN A 79 -2.88 19.78 18.63
C GLN A 79 -3.75 19.84 19.91
N GLN A 80 -3.38 19.19 21.01
CA GLN A 80 -4.15 19.20 22.28
C GLN A 80 -3.50 20.00 23.42
N ALA A 81 -2.75 21.05 23.09
CA ALA A 81 -2.29 22.05 24.05
C ALA A 81 -3.06 23.37 23.89
N ILE A 82 -4.36 23.35 24.18
CA ILE A 82 -5.16 24.55 24.51
C ILE A 82 -5.92 24.26 25.81
#